data_AF-A0A0T5ZZI3-F1
#
_entry.id   AF-A0A0T5ZZI3-F1
#
_cell.length_a   1.000
_cell.length_b   1.000
_cell.length_c   1.000
_cell.angle_alpha   90.00
_cell.angle_beta   90.00
_cell.angle_gamma   90.00
#
_symmetry.space_group_name_H-M   'P 1'
#
loop_
_entity.id
_entity.type
_entity.pdbx_description
1 polymer ?
#
loop_
_entity_poly.entity_id
_entity_poly.type
_entity_poly.pdbx_seq_one_letter_code
_entity_poly.pdbx_strand_id
1 'polypeptide(L)'
;MHVWGEEGVDWKGIDDAASYIALNLRRWGRIQVTGYKEKWGTVRVYCHFGCEALFWFVYPGWVYYRWPDWVAKIDRSDISHFLWRAFEWILVPYQVCIYKAVYNKAIKRWPHLRQEILTDCDYPDLVMSKEVQREYGWIDSDS
;
A
#
# COMPACT_ATOMS: atom_id res chain seq x y z
N MET A 1 -6.29 18.69 -7.94
CA MET A 1 -7.40 17.75 -7.70
C MET A 1 -8.37 17.91 -8.84
N HIS A 2 -8.78 16.79 -9.44
CA HIS A 2 -9.71 16.78 -10.56
C HIS A 2 -11.15 16.72 -10.05
N VAL A 3 -12.07 17.33 -10.80
CA VAL A 3 -13.51 17.18 -10.54
C VAL A 3 -13.97 15.90 -11.20
N TRP A 4 -14.81 15.11 -10.51
CA TRP A 4 -15.28 13.84 -11.05
C TRP A 4 -16.03 14.04 -12.37
N GLY A 5 -15.60 13.34 -13.43
CA GLY A 5 -16.15 13.51 -14.78
C GLY A 5 -15.49 14.60 -15.63
N GLU A 6 -14.38 15.18 -15.17
CA GLU A 6 -13.56 16.09 -15.98
C GLU A 6 -13.06 15.36 -17.25
N GLU A 7 -13.36 15.95 -18.41
CA GLU A 7 -12.91 15.44 -19.71
C GLU A 7 -11.40 15.63 -19.85
N GLY A 8 -10.68 14.56 -20.21
CA GLY A 8 -9.23 14.57 -20.39
C GLY A 8 -8.43 13.89 -19.28
N VAL A 9 -9.07 13.53 -18.15
CA VAL A 9 -8.44 12.72 -17.09
C VAL A 9 -8.59 11.23 -17.40
N ASP A 10 -7.48 10.49 -17.30
CA ASP A 10 -7.47 9.03 -17.49
C ASP A 10 -7.98 8.30 -16.23
N TRP A 11 -9.29 8.40 -15.99
CA TRP A 11 -9.98 7.79 -14.84
C TRP A 11 -9.78 6.28 -14.78
N LYS A 12 -9.76 5.62 -15.93
CA LYS A 12 -9.53 4.17 -16.02
C LYS A 12 -8.10 3.82 -15.64
N GLY A 13 -7.11 4.58 -16.14
CA GLY A 13 -5.72 4.41 -15.76
C GLY A 13 -5.48 4.60 -14.27
N ILE A 14 -6.19 5.53 -13.63
CA ILE A 14 -6.13 5.74 -12.17
C ILE A 14 -6.64 4.50 -11.42
N ASP A 15 -7.81 3.98 -11.79
CA ASP A 15 -8.36 2.78 -11.15
C ASP A 15 -7.49 1.52 -11.41
N ASP A 16 -6.98 1.38 -12.63
CA ASP A 16 -6.05 0.31 -13.01
C ASP A 16 -4.74 0.40 -12.22
N ALA A 17 -4.21 1.62 -11.99
CA ALA A 17 -3.02 1.85 -11.17
C ALA A 17 -3.27 1.52 -9.70
N ALA A 18 -4.42 1.93 -9.14
CA ALA A 18 -4.82 1.60 -7.77
C ALA A 18 -4.90 0.08 -7.57
N SER A 19 -5.59 -0.60 -8.47
CA SER A 19 -5.72 -2.06 -8.49
C SER A 19 -4.36 -2.75 -8.63
N TYR A 20 -3.51 -2.27 -9.55
CA TYR A 20 -2.19 -2.82 -9.76
C TYR A 20 -1.32 -2.73 -8.50
N ILE A 21 -1.26 -1.56 -7.88
CA ILE A 21 -0.47 -1.35 -6.66
C ILE A 21 -1.00 -2.25 -5.56
N ALA A 22 -2.30 -2.20 -5.24
CA ALA A 22 -2.90 -2.99 -4.18
C ALA A 22 -2.66 -4.50 -4.34
N LEU A 23 -2.89 -5.05 -5.53
CA LEU A 23 -2.71 -6.47 -5.80
C LEU A 23 -1.24 -6.90 -5.70
N ASN A 24 -0.30 -6.07 -6.17
CA ASN A 24 1.12 -6.40 -6.10
C ASN A 24 1.69 -6.25 -4.68
N LEU A 25 1.24 -5.25 -3.90
CA LEU A 25 1.60 -5.12 -2.49
C LEU A 25 1.14 -6.34 -1.67
N ARG A 26 -0.11 -6.79 -1.88
CA ARG A 26 -0.63 -8.02 -1.25
C ARG A 26 0.13 -9.27 -1.71
N ARG A 27 0.34 -9.43 -3.02
CA ARG A 27 0.93 -10.64 -3.61
C ARG A 27 2.39 -10.82 -3.22
N TRP A 28 3.19 -9.77 -3.32
CA TRP A 28 4.64 -9.84 -3.14
C TRP A 28 5.06 -9.43 -1.74
N GLY A 29 4.51 -8.32 -1.23
CA GLY A 29 4.89 -7.80 0.08
C GLY A 29 4.18 -8.47 1.24
N ARG A 30 3.09 -9.21 0.97
CA ARG A 30 2.14 -9.62 2.01
C ARG A 30 1.68 -8.45 2.87
N ILE A 31 1.62 -7.26 2.26
CA ILE A 31 1.21 -6.03 2.94
C ILE A 31 -0.31 -6.06 3.06
N GLN A 32 -0.81 -5.75 4.26
CA GLN A 32 -2.22 -5.56 4.49
C GLN A 32 -2.68 -4.29 3.76
N VAL A 33 -3.42 -4.48 2.68
CA VAL A 33 -4.12 -3.38 1.99
C VAL A 33 -5.57 -3.44 2.42
N THR A 34 -6.03 -2.44 3.17
CA THR A 34 -7.41 -2.38 3.70
C THR A 34 -8.41 -1.91 2.65
N GLY A 35 -7.95 -1.13 1.68
CA GLY A 35 -8.76 -0.71 0.54
C GLY A 35 -7.93 0.02 -0.50
N TYR A 36 -8.46 0.10 -1.71
CA TYR A 36 -7.91 0.95 -2.76
C TYR A 36 -9.06 1.49 -3.59
N LYS A 37 -8.90 2.72 -4.10
CA LYS A 37 -9.90 3.38 -4.95
C LYS A 37 -9.30 4.61 -5.63
N GLU A 38 -9.92 5.00 -6.72
CA GLU A 38 -9.86 6.38 -7.21
C GLU A 38 -10.50 7.32 -6.17
N LYS A 39 -9.90 8.50 -5.96
CA LYS A 39 -10.51 9.57 -5.17
C LYS A 39 -10.07 10.94 -5.69
N TRP A 40 -11.00 11.77 -6.19
CA TRP A 40 -10.70 13.12 -6.70
C TRP A 40 -9.64 13.16 -7.82
N GLY A 41 -9.61 12.11 -8.65
CA GLY A 41 -8.63 11.94 -9.72
C GLY A 41 -7.25 11.49 -9.25
N THR A 42 -7.12 10.98 -8.02
CA THR A 42 -5.87 10.41 -7.51
C THR A 42 -6.01 8.93 -7.20
N VAL A 43 -4.86 8.25 -7.12
CA VAL A 43 -4.75 6.86 -6.73
C VAL A 43 -4.60 6.78 -5.22
N ARG A 44 -5.52 6.08 -4.55
CA ARG A 44 -5.44 5.86 -3.11
C ARG A 44 -5.37 4.38 -2.78
N VAL A 45 -4.34 3.99 -2.04
CA VAL A 45 -4.13 2.62 -1.57
C VAL A 45 -3.84 2.64 -0.09
N TYR A 46 -4.84 2.27 0.71
CA TYR A 46 -4.73 2.20 2.15
C TYR A 46 -4.02 0.92 2.57
N CYS A 47 -2.86 1.04 3.21
CA CYS A 47 -2.06 -0.10 3.61
C CYS A 47 -1.25 0.14 4.88
N HIS A 48 -0.84 -0.94 5.53
CA HIS A 48 0.03 -0.89 6.69
C HIS A 48 1.10 -1.97 6.66
N PHE A 49 2.30 -1.61 7.13
CA PHE A 49 3.39 -2.54 7.33
C PHE A 49 3.24 -3.31 8.64
N GLY A 50 3.97 -4.42 8.74
CA GLY A 50 3.92 -5.33 9.86
C GLY A 50 2.83 -6.39 9.69
N CYS A 51 2.76 -7.28 10.69
CA CYS A 51 1.67 -8.22 10.83
C CYS A 51 1.50 -8.58 12.30
N GLU A 52 0.30 -8.40 12.82
CA GLU A 52 0.00 -8.75 14.22
C GLU A 52 -0.29 -10.24 14.40
N ALA A 53 -0.46 -10.97 13.29
CA ALA A 53 -0.85 -12.37 13.26
C ALA A 53 -0.48 -13.04 11.93
N LEU A 54 -0.36 -14.38 11.96
CA LEU A 54 -0.05 -15.24 10.82
C LEU A 54 -1.04 -15.02 9.68
N PHE A 55 -2.32 -14.88 10.01
CA PHE A 55 -3.35 -14.73 9.00
C PHE A 55 -3.18 -13.46 8.15
N TRP A 56 -2.72 -12.34 8.73
CA TRP A 56 -2.42 -11.11 7.96
C TRP A 56 -1.32 -11.34 6.95
N PHE A 57 -0.36 -12.18 7.29
CA PHE A 57 0.76 -12.50 6.42
C PHE A 57 0.41 -13.52 5.33
N VAL A 58 -0.28 -14.61 5.66
CA VAL A 58 -0.58 -15.68 4.70
C VAL A 58 -1.73 -15.31 3.76
N TYR A 59 -2.73 -14.60 4.28
CA TYR A 59 -3.96 -14.23 3.56
C TYR A 59 -4.24 -12.72 3.60
N PRO A 60 -3.33 -11.87 3.11
CA PRO A 60 -3.51 -10.42 3.12
C PRO A 60 -4.75 -10.04 2.31
N GLY A 61 -5.70 -9.34 2.96
CA GLY A 61 -6.96 -8.91 2.35
C GLY A 61 -8.11 -9.93 2.38
N TRP A 62 -7.96 -11.09 3.04
CA TRP A 62 -9.07 -12.01 3.28
C TRP A 62 -9.90 -11.62 4.51
N VAL A 63 -11.22 -11.83 4.43
CA VAL A 63 -12.15 -11.57 5.55
C VAL A 63 -12.11 -12.71 6.58
N TYR A 64 -12.25 -12.38 7.87
CA TYR A 64 -12.14 -13.27 9.04
C TYR A 64 -12.75 -14.67 8.88
N TYR A 65 -13.99 -14.74 8.39
CA TYR A 65 -14.74 -16.00 8.30
C TYR A 65 -14.30 -16.93 7.15
N ARG A 66 -13.33 -16.53 6.30
CA ARG A 66 -12.81 -17.38 5.22
C ARG A 66 -11.53 -18.12 5.59
N TRP A 67 -11.09 -18.03 6.85
CA TRP A 67 -9.79 -18.54 7.23
C TRP A 67 -9.81 -20.04 7.52
N PRO A 68 -8.77 -20.79 7.10
CA PRO A 68 -8.59 -22.16 7.54
C PRO A 68 -8.43 -22.25 9.06
N ASP A 69 -9.09 -23.22 9.69
CA ASP A 69 -9.08 -23.42 11.14
C ASP A 69 -7.67 -23.56 11.74
N TRP A 70 -6.72 -24.12 10.98
CA TRP A 70 -5.36 -24.31 11.44
C TRP A 70 -4.63 -22.97 11.66
N VAL A 71 -4.89 -21.97 10.82
CA VAL A 71 -4.29 -20.62 10.96
C VAL A 71 -4.84 -19.96 12.21
N ALA A 72 -6.16 -20.03 12.38
CA ALA A 72 -6.85 -19.45 13.53
C ALA A 72 -6.43 -20.08 14.86
N LYS A 73 -6.02 -21.36 14.86
CA LYS A 73 -5.46 -22.04 16.05
C LYS A 73 -4.07 -21.54 16.41
N ILE A 74 -3.21 -21.29 15.43
CA ILE A 74 -1.87 -20.75 15.66
C ILE A 74 -1.96 -19.32 16.20
N ASP A 75 -2.78 -18.48 15.58
CA ASP A 75 -2.91 -17.09 15.99
C ASP A 75 -3.50 -16.93 17.38
N ARG A 76 -4.39 -17.84 17.80
CA ARG A 76 -4.95 -17.88 19.16
C ARG A 76 -3.99 -18.38 20.25
N SER A 77 -2.80 -18.86 19.89
CA SER A 77 -1.82 -19.32 20.89
C SER A 77 -1.10 -18.14 21.54
N ASP A 78 -0.84 -18.20 22.84
CA ASP A 78 -0.19 -17.10 23.58
C ASP A 78 1.23 -16.79 23.09
N ILE A 79 1.87 -17.74 22.42
CA ILE A 79 3.23 -17.61 21.88
C ILE A 79 3.26 -16.86 20.55
N SER A 80 2.12 -16.77 19.84
CA SER A 80 2.05 -16.22 18.49
C SER A 80 2.43 -14.75 18.46
N HIS A 81 1.88 -13.93 19.37
CA HIS A 81 2.11 -12.49 19.42
C HIS A 81 3.59 -12.13 19.64
N PHE A 82 4.30 -12.90 20.49
CA PHE A 82 5.72 -12.66 20.72
C PHE A 82 6.56 -12.99 19.48
N LEU A 83 6.28 -14.12 18.83
CA LEU A 83 6.98 -14.50 17.61
C LEU A 83 6.73 -13.52 16.46
N TRP A 84 5.53 -12.97 16.36
CA TRP A 84 5.20 -11.96 15.33
C TRP A 84 5.95 -10.66 15.55
N ARG A 85 6.02 -10.15 16.79
CA ARG A 85 6.83 -8.97 17.11
C ARG A 85 8.31 -9.15 16.76
N ALA A 86 8.87 -10.35 16.94
CA ALA A 86 10.24 -10.62 16.54
C ALA A 86 10.39 -10.69 15.01
N PHE A 87 9.42 -11.32 14.33
CA PHE A 87 9.42 -11.44 12.86
C PHE A 87 9.26 -10.09 12.15
N GLU A 88 8.55 -9.13 12.75
CA GLU A 88 8.37 -7.78 12.21
C GLU A 88 9.68 -7.06 11.89
N TRP A 89 10.75 -7.31 12.66
CA TRP A 89 12.08 -6.73 12.42
C TRP A 89 12.66 -7.10 11.04
N ILE A 90 12.27 -8.24 10.49
CA ILE A 90 12.69 -8.71 9.17
C ILE A 90 11.61 -8.37 8.13
N LEU A 91 10.34 -8.55 8.51
CA LEU A 91 9.21 -8.37 7.60
C LEU A 91 9.04 -6.91 7.16
N VAL A 92 9.12 -5.95 8.08
CA VAL A 92 8.86 -4.54 7.77
C VAL A 92 9.89 -3.99 6.77
N PRO A 93 11.21 -4.18 6.94
CA PRO A 93 12.18 -3.77 5.91
C PRO A 93 11.93 -4.41 4.55
N TYR A 94 11.55 -5.69 4.51
CA TYR A 94 11.18 -6.37 3.26
C TYR A 94 9.95 -5.71 2.61
N GLN A 95 8.91 -5.47 3.39
CA GLN A 95 7.68 -4.82 2.92
C GLN A 95 7.95 -3.41 2.39
N VAL A 96 8.79 -2.62 3.07
CA VAL A 96 9.24 -1.30 2.60
C VAL A 96 9.93 -1.41 1.24
N CYS A 97 10.83 -2.38 1.06
CA CYS A 97 11.49 -2.61 -0.24
C CYS A 97 10.48 -2.94 -1.34
N ILE A 98 9.51 -3.81 -1.06
CA ILE A 98 8.45 -4.17 -2.02
C ILE A 98 7.55 -2.96 -2.32
N TYR A 99 7.18 -2.18 -1.31
CA TYR A 99 6.37 -0.97 -1.47
C TYR A 99 7.02 0.00 -2.46
N LYS A 100 8.30 0.31 -2.24
CA LYS A 100 9.11 1.14 -3.15
C LYS A 100 9.15 0.56 -4.57
N ALA A 101 9.40 -0.74 -4.69
CA ALA A 101 9.50 -1.40 -5.98
C ALA A 101 8.16 -1.39 -6.75
N VAL A 102 7.04 -1.60 -6.07
CA VAL A 102 5.69 -1.62 -6.68
C VAL A 102 5.29 -0.24 -7.16
N TYR A 103 5.46 0.81 -6.34
CA TYR A 103 5.17 2.18 -6.75
C TYR A 103 6.05 2.64 -7.91
N ASN A 104 7.36 2.33 -7.87
CA ASN A 104 8.26 2.62 -8.99
C ASN A 104 7.84 1.91 -10.28
N LYS A 105 7.35 0.67 -10.20
CA LYS A 105 6.81 -0.05 -11.36
C LYS A 105 5.50 0.55 -11.86
N ALA A 106 4.63 1.00 -10.96
CA ALA A 106 3.38 1.67 -11.32
C ALA A 106 3.66 2.99 -12.07
N ILE A 107 4.54 3.84 -11.56
CA ILE A 107 4.93 5.10 -12.20
C ILE A 107 5.55 4.87 -13.59
N LYS A 108 6.39 3.84 -13.74
CA LYS A 108 6.94 3.49 -15.05
C LYS A 108 5.89 2.99 -16.04
N ARG A 109 4.81 2.38 -15.54
CA ARG A 109 3.72 1.83 -16.35
C ARG A 109 2.70 2.89 -16.74
N TRP A 110 2.44 3.86 -15.87
CA TRP A 110 1.57 5.02 -16.13
C TRP A 110 2.34 6.32 -15.86
N PRO A 111 3.32 6.67 -16.71
CA PRO A 111 4.16 7.85 -16.49
C PRO A 111 3.36 9.16 -16.52
N HIS A 112 2.28 9.21 -17.29
CA HIS A 112 1.37 10.35 -17.34
C HIS A 112 0.51 10.52 -16.09
N LEU A 113 0.35 9.46 -15.27
CA LEU A 113 -0.38 9.48 -13.99
C LEU A 113 0.55 9.58 -12.78
N ARG A 114 1.81 9.95 -12.97
CA ARG A 114 2.82 9.94 -11.90
C ARG A 114 2.38 10.77 -10.70
N GLN A 115 1.81 11.95 -10.95
CA GLN A 115 1.37 12.85 -9.90
C GLN A 115 0.21 12.23 -9.12
N GLU A 116 -0.80 11.77 -9.83
CA GLU A 116 -2.01 11.11 -9.30
C GLU A 116 -1.67 9.86 -8.48
N ILE A 117 -0.64 9.11 -8.88
CA ILE A 117 -0.12 7.95 -8.15
C ILE A 117 0.54 8.34 -6.82
N LEU A 118 1.22 9.48 -6.79
CA LEU A 118 2.03 9.90 -5.64
C LEU A 118 1.29 10.82 -4.66
N THR A 119 0.29 11.57 -5.12
CA THR A 119 -0.44 12.59 -4.35
C THR A 119 -1.29 12.03 -3.20
N ASP A 120 -1.68 10.76 -3.20
CA ASP A 120 -2.48 10.17 -2.10
C ASP A 120 -1.92 8.81 -1.65
N CYS A 121 -0.60 8.60 -1.80
CA CYS A 121 0.05 7.38 -1.30
C CYS A 121 0.23 7.43 0.23
N ASP A 122 0.03 6.30 0.92
CA ASP A 122 0.03 6.23 2.39
C ASP A 122 1.40 6.50 3.03
N TYR A 123 2.49 6.15 2.32
CA TYR A 123 3.87 6.34 2.78
C TYR A 123 4.71 7.12 1.76
N PRO A 124 4.47 8.43 1.61
CA PRO A 124 5.12 9.28 0.61
C PRO A 124 6.63 9.39 0.81
N ASP A 125 7.08 9.36 2.05
CA ASP A 125 8.48 9.41 2.48
C ASP A 125 9.34 8.25 1.96
N LEU A 126 8.70 7.10 1.70
CA LEU A 126 9.40 5.93 1.17
C LEU A 126 9.62 6.00 -0.34
N VAL A 127 8.78 6.72 -1.07
CA VAL A 127 8.76 6.71 -2.54
C VAL A 127 9.19 8.04 -3.16
N MET A 128 9.18 9.13 -2.40
CA MET A 128 9.54 10.47 -2.85
C MET A 128 10.69 11.05 -2.02
N SER A 129 11.59 11.80 -2.66
CA SER A 129 12.55 12.62 -1.93
C SER A 129 11.83 13.77 -1.21
N LYS A 130 12.50 14.39 -0.23
CA LYS A 130 11.94 15.54 0.49
C LYS A 130 11.63 16.72 -0.44
N GLU A 131 12.42 16.94 -1.50
CA GLU A 131 12.15 17.99 -2.46
C GLU A 131 10.83 17.75 -3.22
N VAL A 132 10.62 16.50 -3.66
CA VAL A 132 9.39 16.11 -4.37
C VAL A 132 8.17 16.17 -3.44
N GLN A 133 8.34 15.84 -2.16
CA GLN A 133 7.26 16.00 -1.17
C GLN A 133 6.86 17.46 -0.97
N ARG A 134 7.83 18.40 -0.96
CA ARG A 134 7.55 19.85 -0.90
C ARG A 134 6.84 20.34 -2.16
N GLU A 135 7.25 19.89 -3.35
CA GLU A 135 6.57 20.21 -4.63
C GLU A 135 5.08 19.85 -4.60
N TYR A 136 4.77 18.70 -3.99
CA TYR A 136 3.39 18.23 -3.85
C TYR A 136 2.67 18.73 -2.58
N GLY A 137 3.30 19.60 -1.77
CA GLY A 137 2.69 20.23 -0.60
C GLY A 137 2.52 19.34 0.63
N TRP A 138 3.33 18.27 0.77
CA TRP A 138 3.25 17.33 1.90
C TRP A 138 4.07 17.74 3.12
N ILE A 139 5.14 18.52 2.90
CA ILE A 139 6.00 19.05 3.96
C ILE A 139 6.11 20.55 3.74
N ASP A 140 6.00 21.32 4.82
CA ASP A 140 6.22 22.77 4.78
C ASP A 140 7.64 23.09 4.28
N SER A 141 7.76 24.14 3.47
CA SER A 141 9.03 24.57 2.86
C SER A 141 10.10 24.95 3.89
N ASP A 142 9.70 25.17 5.15
CA ASP A 142 10.50 25.85 6.17
C ASP A 142 11.02 24.91 7.28
N SER A 143 11.05 23.60 7.03
CA SER A 143 11.58 22.58 7.97
C SER A 143 12.88 21.93 7.52
#